data_AF-A0A2S2QWW2-F1
#
_entry.id   AF-A0A2S2QWW2-F1
#
_cell.length_a   1.000
_cell.length_b   1.000
_cell.length_c   1.000
_cell.angle_alpha   90.00
_cell.angle_beta   90.00
_cell.angle_gamma   90.00
#
_symmetry.space_group_name_H-M   'P 1'
#
loop_
_entity.id
_entity.type
_entity.pdbx_description
1 polymer ?
#
loop_
_entity_poly.entity_id
_entity_poly.type
_entity_poly.pdbx_seq_one_letter_code
_entity_poly.pdbx_strand_id
1 'polypeptide(L)'
;MLQPYLNQWPQAMALLSKPSNAPRALSNLMTLVDAICYHAGDRSIDTRWYTRRIGLATIYKTSELHLLQDKSLEFDDTWKFVRRAVDECVKLDTMLESNAQLAKDVVTASVSTAKNILGFSWNR
;
A
#
# COMPACT_ATOMS: atom_id res chain seq x y z
N MET A 1 22.37 2.43 -4.71
CA MET A 1 22.81 1.30 -3.85
C MET A 1 22.86 -0.02 -4.61
N LEU A 2 21.81 -0.41 -5.36
CA LEU A 2 21.77 -1.70 -6.05
C LEU A 2 22.49 -1.76 -7.41
N GLN A 3 22.68 -0.61 -8.06
CA GLN A 3 23.29 -0.48 -9.39
C GLN A 3 24.56 -1.32 -9.64
N PRO A 4 25.59 -1.32 -8.76
CA PRO A 4 26.80 -2.11 -9.01
C PRO A 4 26.59 -3.64 -8.89
N TYR A 5 25.51 -4.09 -8.26
CA TYR A 5 25.26 -5.51 -7.97
C TYR A 5 24.07 -6.10 -8.74
N LEU A 6 23.51 -5.37 -9.71
CA LEU A 6 22.31 -5.79 -10.47
C LEU A 6 22.45 -7.16 -11.11
N ASN A 7 23.64 -7.51 -11.60
CA ASN A 7 23.89 -8.81 -12.23
C ASN A 7 23.70 -10.01 -11.28
N GLN A 8 23.98 -9.82 -9.99
CA GLN A 8 23.88 -10.86 -8.95
C GLN A 8 22.59 -10.73 -8.13
N TRP A 9 21.89 -9.62 -8.26
CA TRP A 9 20.70 -9.31 -7.49
C TRP A 9 19.56 -10.35 -7.63
N PRO A 10 19.28 -10.93 -8.81
CA PRO A 10 18.30 -12.02 -8.93
C PRO A 10 18.64 -13.24 -8.07
N GLN A 11 19.92 -13.58 -7.96
CA GLN A 11 20.40 -14.69 -7.15
C GLN A 11 20.25 -14.37 -5.66
N ALA A 12 20.57 -13.14 -5.26
CA ALA A 12 20.36 -12.67 -3.89
C ALA A 12 18.87 -12.73 -3.51
N MET A 13 17.96 -12.28 -4.37
CA MET A 13 16.52 -12.40 -4.12
C MET A 13 16.08 -13.86 -3.99
N ALA A 14 16.58 -14.75 -4.84
CA ALA A 14 16.28 -16.18 -4.74
C ALA A 14 16.74 -16.77 -3.39
N LEU A 15 17.89 -16.32 -2.86
CA LEU A 15 18.37 -16.72 -1.53
C LEU A 15 17.50 -16.15 -0.40
N LEU A 16 17.00 -14.93 -0.54
CA LEU A 16 16.08 -14.30 0.41
C LEU A 16 14.71 -15.00 0.44
N SER A 17 14.24 -15.50 -0.70
CA SER A 17 12.97 -16.22 -0.83
C SER A 17 13.01 -17.66 -0.29
N LYS A 18 14.17 -18.18 0.11
CA LYS A 18 14.26 -19.51 0.73
C LYS A 18 13.48 -19.54 2.04
N PRO A 19 12.69 -20.59 2.36
CA PRO A 19 11.88 -20.65 3.56
C PRO A 19 12.62 -20.37 4.87
N SER A 20 13.90 -20.76 4.97
CA SER A 20 14.74 -20.49 6.14
C SER A 20 15.10 -19.01 6.30
N ASN A 21 15.19 -18.27 5.20
CA ASN A 21 15.59 -16.86 5.17
C ASN A 21 14.41 -15.91 5.04
N ALA A 22 13.28 -16.39 4.50
CA ALA A 22 12.11 -15.58 4.20
C ALA A 22 11.56 -14.79 5.40
N PRO A 23 11.45 -15.34 6.63
CA PRO A 23 11.01 -14.57 7.79
C PRO A 23 11.94 -13.40 8.12
N ARG A 24 13.26 -13.62 8.00
CA ARG A 24 14.27 -12.58 8.25
C ARG A 24 14.28 -11.54 7.15
N ALA A 25 14.17 -11.96 5.89
CA ALA A 25 14.08 -11.06 4.74
C ALA A 25 12.82 -10.17 4.83
N LEU A 26 11.68 -10.76 5.18
CA LEU A 26 10.43 -10.05 5.38
C LEU A 26 10.51 -9.08 6.56
N SER A 27 11.10 -9.49 7.68
CA SER A 27 11.30 -8.60 8.83
C SER A 27 12.14 -7.38 8.43
N ASN A 28 13.24 -7.58 7.70
CA ASN A 28 14.07 -6.48 7.23
C ASN A 28 13.30 -5.53 6.30
N LEU A 29 12.47 -6.08 5.39
CA LEU A 29 11.60 -5.30 4.51
C LEU A 29 10.61 -4.46 5.33
N MET A 30 9.97 -5.06 6.32
CA MET A 30 8.99 -4.37 7.17
C MET A 30 9.64 -3.26 8.01
N THR A 31 10.84 -3.48 8.54
CA THR A 31 11.60 -2.43 9.25
C THR A 31 11.97 -1.28 8.32
N LEU A 32 12.36 -1.56 7.07
CA LEU A 32 12.65 -0.53 6.08
C LEU A 32 11.42 0.31 5.76
N VAL A 33 10.29 -0.35 5.48
CA VAL A 33 9.02 0.28 5.18
C VAL A 33 8.55 1.13 6.36
N ASP A 34 8.66 0.61 7.59
CA ASP A 34 8.29 1.33 8.80
C ASP A 34 9.15 2.59 9.00
N ALA A 35 10.45 2.50 8.77
CA ALA A 35 11.34 3.66 8.81
C ALA A 35 10.95 4.73 7.76
N ILE A 36 10.62 4.32 6.53
CA ILE A 36 10.15 5.25 5.50
C ILE A 36 8.84 5.93 5.92
N CYS A 37 7.86 5.17 6.40
CA CYS A 37 6.58 5.70 6.88
C CYS A 37 6.77 6.66 8.08
N TYR A 38 7.67 6.31 9.00
CA TYR A 38 8.02 7.15 10.14
C TYR A 38 8.62 8.49 9.70
N HIS A 39 9.59 8.45 8.78
CA HIS A 39 10.21 9.66 8.24
C HIS A 39 9.26 10.47 7.33
N ALA A 40 8.29 9.82 6.69
CA ALA A 40 7.23 10.49 5.94
C ALA A 40 6.19 11.17 6.86
N GLY A 41 6.25 10.96 8.18
CA GLY A 41 5.35 11.57 9.15
C GLY A 41 3.99 10.88 9.26
N ASP A 42 3.86 9.62 8.82
CA ASP A 42 2.60 8.88 8.93
C ASP A 42 2.26 8.58 10.40
N ARG A 43 1.17 9.16 10.89
CA ARG A 43 0.62 8.94 12.25
C ARG A 43 -0.63 8.07 12.25
N SER A 44 -0.88 7.32 11.18
CA SER A 44 -2.04 6.41 11.11
C SER A 44 -1.92 5.33 12.19
N ILE A 45 -3.01 5.01 12.90
CA ILE A 45 -3.05 3.96 13.93
C ILE A 45 -4.07 2.86 13.57
N ASP A 46 -5.00 3.15 12.66
CA ASP A 46 -6.09 2.26 12.25
C ASP A 46 -5.70 1.35 11.07
N THR A 47 -6.69 0.75 10.40
CA THR A 47 -6.51 -0.09 9.18
C THR A 47 -5.61 0.56 8.11
N ARG A 48 -5.59 1.90 8.04
CA ARG A 48 -4.69 2.69 7.19
C ARG A 48 -3.21 2.43 7.46
N TRP A 49 -2.83 2.15 8.71
CA TRP A 49 -1.44 1.79 9.09
C TRP A 49 -0.96 0.56 8.32
N TYR A 50 -1.81 -0.48 8.25
CA TYR A 50 -1.52 -1.73 7.54
C TYR A 50 -1.54 -1.52 6.04
N THR A 51 -2.57 -0.87 5.51
CA THR A 51 -2.72 -0.64 4.07
C THR A 51 -1.53 0.14 3.52
N ARG A 52 -1.08 1.20 4.20
CA ARG A 52 0.06 2.03 3.78
C ARG A 52 1.37 1.25 3.78
N ARG A 53 1.63 0.46 4.82
CA ARG A 53 2.86 -0.35 4.91
C ARG A 53 2.86 -1.48 3.90
N ILE A 54 1.76 -2.19 3.72
CA ILE A 54 1.64 -3.26 2.72
C ILE A 54 1.74 -2.67 1.30
N GLY A 55 1.12 -1.52 1.06
CA GLY A 55 1.21 -0.78 -0.21
C GLY A 55 2.65 -0.41 -0.52
N LEU A 56 3.35 0.22 0.44
CA LEU A 56 4.75 0.62 0.27
C LEU A 56 5.70 -0.58 0.11
N ALA A 57 5.50 -1.65 0.88
CA ALA A 57 6.24 -2.90 0.73
C ALA A 57 6.06 -3.50 -0.68
N THR A 58 4.83 -3.48 -1.20
CA THR A 58 4.50 -3.94 -2.55
C THR A 58 5.18 -3.07 -3.61
N ILE A 59 5.11 -1.74 -3.49
CA ILE A 59 5.78 -0.80 -4.42
C ILE A 59 7.29 -1.03 -4.43
N TYR A 60 7.89 -1.19 -3.25
CA TYR A 60 9.32 -1.47 -3.14
C TYR A 60 9.70 -2.78 -3.83
N LYS A 61 8.98 -3.87 -3.56
CA LYS A 61 9.32 -5.18 -4.14
C LYS A 61 9.05 -5.25 -5.64
N THR A 62 7.98 -4.63 -6.12
CA THR A 62 7.65 -4.58 -7.56
C THR A 62 8.61 -3.69 -8.33
N SER A 63 9.02 -2.54 -7.76
CA SER A 63 10.04 -1.68 -8.38
C SER A 63 11.41 -2.34 -8.42
N GLU A 64 11.79 -3.12 -7.41
CA GLU A 64 13.00 -3.94 -7.41
C GLU A 64 12.99 -4.98 -8.54
N LEU A 65 11.83 -5.61 -8.81
CA LEU A 65 11.67 -6.52 -9.95
C LEU A 65 11.71 -5.78 -11.29
N HIS A 66 11.14 -4.58 -11.37
CA HIS A 66 11.16 -3.76 -12.58
C HIS A 66 12.59 -3.30 -12.91
N LEU A 67 13.35 -2.92 -11.88
CA LEU A 67 14.75 -2.49 -12.00
C LEU A 67 15.65 -3.56 -12.63
N LEU A 68 15.33 -4.86 -12.43
CA LEU A 68 16.09 -5.96 -13.03
C LEU A 68 15.92 -6.09 -14.54
N GLN A 69 14.81 -5.59 -15.08
CA GLN A 69 14.49 -5.65 -16.51
C GLN A 69 14.77 -4.33 -17.21
N ASP A 70 14.94 -3.25 -16.45
CA ASP A 70 15.14 -1.90 -16.95
C ASP A 70 16.55 -1.73 -17.55
N LYS A 71 16.58 -1.35 -18.84
CA LYS A 71 17.80 -1.04 -19.60
C LYS A 71 17.86 0.44 -20.02
N SER A 72 16.93 1.27 -19.52
CA SER A 72 16.87 2.70 -19.79
C SER A 72 18.06 3.44 -19.18
N LEU A 73 18.36 4.62 -19.71
CA LEU A 73 19.39 5.49 -19.16
C LEU A 73 19.01 5.89 -17.73
N GLU A 74 19.91 5.64 -16.77
CA GLU A 74 19.72 5.97 -15.35
C GLU A 74 18.46 5.37 -14.70
N PHE A 75 17.88 4.31 -15.29
CA PHE A 75 16.66 3.64 -14.80
C PHE A 75 15.43 4.57 -14.73
N ASP A 76 15.31 5.52 -15.66
CA ASP A 76 14.19 6.46 -15.71
C ASP A 76 12.82 5.75 -15.80
N ASP A 77 12.75 4.62 -16.50
CA ASP A 77 11.52 3.83 -16.59
C ASP A 77 11.10 3.25 -15.24
N THR A 78 12.06 2.78 -14.43
CA THR A 78 11.81 2.35 -13.05
C THR A 78 11.32 3.52 -12.18
N TRP A 79 11.92 4.70 -12.29
CA TRP A 79 11.45 5.87 -11.53
C TRP A 79 10.06 6.34 -11.96
N LYS A 80 9.72 6.25 -13.24
CA LYS A 80 8.36 6.49 -13.74
C LYS A 80 7.37 5.45 -13.22
N PHE A 81 7.77 4.18 -13.15
CA PHE A 81 6.95 3.12 -12.56
C PHE A 81 6.67 3.38 -11.08
N VAL A 82 7.70 3.69 -10.28
CA VAL A 82 7.56 3.99 -8.85
C VAL A 82 6.59 5.15 -8.63
N ARG A 83 6.75 6.25 -9.38
CA ARG A 83 5.84 7.41 -9.29
C ARG A 83 4.38 7.02 -9.55
N ARG A 84 4.13 6.27 -10.64
CA ARG A 84 2.79 5.79 -10.98
C ARG A 84 2.21 4.89 -9.89
N ALA A 85 3.00 3.96 -9.35
CA ALA A 85 2.55 3.03 -8.33
C ALA A 85 2.21 3.75 -7.01
N VAL A 86 2.96 4.78 -6.64
CA VAL A 86 2.65 5.65 -5.49
C VAL A 86 1.35 6.42 -5.74
N ASP A 87 1.19 7.03 -6.91
CA ASP A 87 -0.04 7.76 -7.27
C ASP A 87 -1.28 6.85 -7.26
N GLU A 88 -1.14 5.62 -7.76
CA GLU A 88 -2.19 4.60 -7.71
C GLU A 88 -2.54 4.22 -6.27
N CYS A 89 -1.55 4.04 -5.40
CA CYS A 89 -1.78 3.72 -3.99
C CYS A 89 -2.52 4.85 -3.26
N VAL A 90 -2.20 6.11 -3.55
CA VAL A 90 -2.92 7.28 -3.01
C VAL A 90 -4.37 7.31 -3.51
N LYS A 91 -4.58 7.09 -4.81
CA LYS A 91 -5.93 7.01 -5.38
C LYS A 91 -6.75 5.90 -4.75
N LEU A 92 -6.17 4.73 -4.54
CA LEU A 92 -6.84 3.60 -3.87
C LEU A 92 -7.22 3.92 -2.42
N ASP A 93 -6.36 4.61 -1.66
CA ASP A 93 -6.69 5.06 -0.29
C ASP A 93 -7.92 5.98 -0.33
N THR A 94 -7.93 6.97 -1.22
CA THR A 94 -9.06 7.91 -1.35
C THR A 94 -10.36 7.25 -1.81
N MET A 95 -10.29 6.28 -2.73
CA MET A 95 -11.46 5.55 -3.22
C MET A 95 -12.04 4.61 -2.17
N LEU A 96 -11.18 3.99 -1.35
CA LEU A 96 -11.62 3.15 -0.25
C LEU A 96 -12.38 3.99 0.80
N GLU A 97 -11.85 5.17 1.13
CA GLU A 97 -12.50 6.12 2.03
C GLU A 97 -13.85 6.59 1.49
N SER A 98 -13.92 6.98 0.21
CA SER A 98 -15.18 7.43 -0.40
C SER A 98 -16.22 6.32 -0.42
N ASN A 99 -15.84 5.09 -0.79
CA ASN A 99 -16.77 3.97 -0.87
C ASN A 99 -17.27 3.53 0.51
N ALA A 100 -16.39 3.57 1.53
CA ALA A 100 -16.79 3.30 2.91
C ALA A 100 -17.76 4.35 3.44
N GLN A 101 -17.57 5.63 3.08
CA GLN A 101 -18.49 6.70 3.44
C GLN A 101 -19.84 6.56 2.71
N LEU A 102 -19.81 6.31 1.40
CA LEU A 102 -21.01 6.07 0.60
C LEU A 102 -21.85 4.90 1.12
N ALA A 103 -21.22 3.79 1.51
CA ALA A 103 -21.92 2.65 2.09
C ALA A 103 -22.61 3.02 3.41
N LYS A 104 -21.95 3.78 4.28
CA LYS A 104 -22.53 4.28 5.54
C LYS A 104 -23.69 5.24 5.27
N ASP A 105 -23.55 6.14 4.31
CA ASP A 105 -24.57 7.14 3.96
C ASP A 105 -25.81 6.48 3.34
N VAL A 106 -25.65 5.47 2.49
CA VAL A 106 -26.78 4.70 1.92
C VAL A 106 -27.52 3.90 3.00
N VAL A 107 -26.80 3.28 3.94
CA VAL A 107 -27.43 2.54 5.06
C VAL A 107 -28.18 3.49 5.99
N THR A 108 -27.59 4.64 6.33
CA THR A 108 -28.27 5.62 7.19
C THR A 108 -29.46 6.27 6.50
N ALA A 109 -29.36 6.58 5.20
CA ALA A 109 -30.46 7.12 4.39
C ALA A 109 -31.61 6.10 4.27
N SER A 110 -31.32 4.84 4.01
CA SER A 110 -32.35 3.79 3.91
C SER A 110 -33.02 3.50 5.26
N VAL A 111 -32.25 3.45 6.36
CA VAL A 111 -32.82 3.27 7.70
C VAL A 111 -33.63 4.48 8.15
N SER A 112 -33.17 5.71 7.92
CA SER A 112 -33.94 6.92 8.27
C SER A 112 -35.20 7.04 7.43
N THR A 113 -35.13 6.75 6.12
CA THR A 113 -36.30 6.72 5.25
C THR A 113 -37.29 5.65 5.69
N ALA A 114 -36.83 4.44 6.01
CA ALA A 114 -37.69 3.38 6.53
C ALA A 114 -38.32 3.75 7.88
N LYS A 115 -37.56 4.34 8.81
CA LYS A 115 -38.06 4.84 10.09
C LYS A 115 -39.14 5.92 9.91
N ASN A 116 -38.94 6.85 8.99
CA ASN A 116 -39.88 7.93 8.69
C ASN A 116 -41.17 7.38 8.05
N ILE A 117 -41.08 6.41 7.12
CA ILE A 117 -42.23 5.79 6.47
C ILE A 117 -43.04 4.93 7.46
N LEU A 118 -42.38 4.23 8.37
CA LEU A 118 -43.03 3.35 9.35
C LEU A 118 -43.65 4.10 10.54
N GLY A 119 -43.61 5.45 10.56
CA GLY A 119 -44.26 6.26 11.59
C GLY A 119 -43.65 6.14 12.98
N PHE A 120 -42.43 5.59 13.11
CA PHE A 120 -41.74 5.39 14.38
C PHE A 120 -41.14 6.71 14.90
N SER A 121 -41.98 7.69 15.18
CA SER A 121 -41.59 8.92 15.89
C SER A 121 -41.54 8.63 17.39
N TRP A 122 -40.34 8.34 17.92
CA TRP A 122 -40.16 8.30 19.38
C TRP A 122 -40.04 9.74 19.86
N ASN A 123 -41.16 10.29 20.31
CA ASN A 123 -41.20 11.57 21.01
C ASN A 123 -40.80 11.30 22.46
N ARG A 124 -39.57 11.67 22.85
CA ARG A 124 -39.25 12.04 24.23
C ARG A 124 -38.04 12.95 24.29
#